data_AF-A0A1G5JK03-F1
#
_entry.id   AF-A0A1G5JK03-F1
#
_cell.length_a   1.000
_cell.length_b   1.000
_cell.length_c   1.000
_cell.angle_alpha   90.00
_cell.angle_beta   90.00
_cell.angle_gamma   90.00
#
_symmetry.space_group_name_H-M   'P 1'
#
loop_
_entity.id
_entity.type
_entity.pdbx_description
1 polymer ?
#
loop_
_entity_poly.entity_id
_entity_poly.type
_entity_poly.pdbx_seq_one_letter_code
_entity_poly.pdbx_strand_id
1 'polypeptide(L)'
;MIKLLSFFYQRYKTWFWFVLFLAFGSGAVSKSFHSSLWEVLLNASLGLICLGVFIVFLFRKNAIASPTTTQNGRLVVTFTILGVVGGATILPYMIGTVGTQLTEQFSLPLYGIVIITILNVAFMSFIASTVGLILAEKVQLGVPILRRLLYSGRLSEVSKQWIIIAILGSFIGTFGIVMLETYIFQPHMPQLPSTPTLAWWKSLLTIFYGGIVEEVLLRLCLMTVLVWGMVKISKTQASIPAAIYWIAIIMSSVLFGLAHLPATASLFGELTPILVLRAIIGNGMLGILFGYLYWKKGLEYAILSHMSADFFLHVIWASLV
;
A
#
# COMPACT_ATOMS: atom_id res chain seq x y z
N MET A 1 -28.35 28.53 13.11
CA MET A 1 -28.00 27.15 12.72
C MET A 1 -27.37 27.07 11.32
N ILE A 2 -28.04 27.54 10.26
CA ILE A 2 -27.54 27.45 8.85
C ILE A 2 -26.17 28.13 8.64
N LYS A 3 -25.95 29.33 9.22
CA LYS A 3 -24.66 30.03 9.15
C LYS A 3 -23.51 29.30 9.87
N LEU A 4 -23.83 28.55 10.93
CA LEU A 4 -22.85 27.78 11.69
C LEU A 4 -22.44 26.53 10.88
N LEU A 5 -23.43 25.81 10.33
CA LEU A 5 -23.20 24.67 9.43
C LEU A 5 -22.40 25.07 8.19
N SER A 6 -22.71 26.22 7.57
CA SER A 6 -21.95 26.69 6.41
C SER A 6 -20.51 27.07 6.77
N PHE A 7 -20.28 27.65 7.95
CA PHE A 7 -18.94 27.95 8.45
C PHE A 7 -18.10 26.67 8.65
N PHE A 8 -18.65 25.67 9.33
CA PHE A 8 -17.97 24.39 9.55
C PHE A 8 -17.69 23.68 8.22
N TYR A 9 -18.68 23.61 7.32
CA TYR A 9 -18.46 23.02 6.01
C TYR A 9 -17.38 23.77 5.23
N GLN A 10 -17.40 25.09 5.15
CA GLN A 10 -16.35 25.83 4.41
C GLN A 10 -14.95 25.61 4.98
N ARG A 11 -14.83 25.51 6.31
CA ARG A 11 -13.53 25.29 6.98
C ARG A 11 -13.00 23.86 6.81
N TYR A 12 -13.88 22.87 6.78
CA TYR A 12 -13.52 21.44 6.77
C TYR A 12 -13.96 20.67 5.52
N LYS A 13 -14.46 21.34 4.47
CA LYS A 13 -15.06 20.71 3.27
C LYS A 13 -14.22 19.59 2.67
N THR A 14 -12.90 19.79 2.54
CA THR A 14 -12.01 18.75 2.01
C THR A 14 -12.12 17.47 2.86
N TRP A 15 -11.97 17.58 4.17
CA TRP A 15 -12.04 16.43 5.08
C TRP A 15 -13.43 15.84 5.22
N PHE A 16 -14.47 16.67 5.12
CA PHE A 16 -15.85 16.21 5.11
C PHE A 16 -16.09 15.17 3.99
N TRP A 17 -15.61 15.44 2.78
CA TRP A 17 -15.75 14.50 1.66
C TRP A 17 -14.88 13.23 1.82
N PHE A 18 -13.73 13.34 2.48
CA PHE A 18 -12.92 12.16 2.82
C PHE A 18 -13.61 11.26 3.86
N VAL A 19 -14.21 11.84 4.88
CA VAL A 19 -14.99 11.09 5.89
C VAL A 19 -16.20 10.42 5.24
N LEU A 20 -16.89 11.09 4.32
CA LEU A 20 -17.98 10.46 3.55
C LEU A 20 -17.47 9.30 2.68
N PHE A 21 -16.31 9.45 2.03
CA PHE A 21 -15.69 8.35 1.30
C PHE A 21 -15.45 7.14 2.22
N LEU A 22 -14.88 7.34 3.41
CA LEU A 22 -14.66 6.25 4.36
C LEU A 22 -15.98 5.64 4.84
N ALA A 23 -17.01 6.44 5.10
CA ALA A 23 -18.32 5.96 5.55
C ALA A 23 -19.06 5.15 4.48
N PHE A 24 -19.04 5.60 3.23
CA PHE A 24 -19.64 4.85 2.11
C PHE A 24 -18.80 3.65 1.72
N GLY A 25 -17.47 3.74 1.79
CA GLY A 25 -16.56 2.63 1.56
C GLY A 25 -16.73 1.52 2.59
N SER A 26 -16.78 1.86 3.89
CA SER A 26 -17.08 0.89 4.96
C SER A 26 -18.51 0.34 4.84
N GLY A 27 -19.46 1.18 4.42
CA GLY A 27 -20.82 0.76 4.08
C GLY A 27 -20.85 -0.29 2.97
N ALA A 28 -20.10 -0.10 1.89
CA ALA A 28 -20.00 -1.06 0.78
C ALA A 28 -19.41 -2.41 1.24
N VAL A 29 -18.35 -2.37 2.06
CA VAL A 29 -17.73 -3.56 2.63
C VAL A 29 -18.69 -4.28 3.58
N SER A 30 -19.31 -3.57 4.51
CA SER A 30 -20.31 -4.16 5.43
C SER A 30 -21.47 -4.79 4.66
N LYS A 31 -21.96 -4.11 3.62
CA LYS A 31 -23.07 -4.58 2.78
C LYS A 31 -22.70 -5.81 1.95
N SER A 32 -21.42 -5.99 1.58
CA SER A 32 -20.99 -7.19 0.85
C SER A 32 -21.14 -8.48 1.64
N PHE A 33 -21.25 -8.41 2.97
CA PHE A 33 -21.46 -9.58 3.83
C PHE A 33 -22.94 -9.90 4.09
N HIS A 34 -23.85 -8.93 3.96
CA HIS A 34 -25.21 -9.05 4.49
C HIS A 34 -26.31 -8.46 3.60
N SER A 35 -26.03 -8.02 2.37
CA SER A 35 -27.00 -7.29 1.55
C SER A 35 -26.86 -7.57 0.05
N SER A 36 -27.80 -7.03 -0.73
CA SER A 36 -27.88 -7.26 -2.17
C SER A 36 -26.77 -6.54 -2.95
N LEU A 37 -26.41 -7.07 -4.13
CA LEU A 37 -25.34 -6.51 -4.98
C LEU A 37 -25.56 -5.03 -5.31
N TRP A 38 -26.80 -4.59 -5.55
CA TRP A 38 -27.06 -3.20 -5.91
C TRP A 38 -26.76 -2.23 -4.74
N GLU A 39 -26.96 -2.64 -3.49
CA GLU A 39 -26.65 -1.82 -2.31
C GLU A 39 -25.14 -1.66 -2.14
N VAL A 40 -24.38 -2.71 -2.40
CA VAL A 40 -22.92 -2.70 -2.42
C VAL A 40 -22.43 -1.75 -3.50
N LEU A 41 -22.96 -1.87 -4.72
CA LEU A 41 -22.59 -1.02 -5.86
C LEU A 41 -22.96 0.45 -5.63
N LEU A 42 -24.11 0.73 -5.02
CA LEU A 42 -24.52 2.10 -4.69
C LEU A 42 -23.55 2.74 -3.68
N ASN A 43 -23.24 2.05 -2.58
CA ASN A 43 -22.33 2.57 -1.57
C ASN A 43 -20.92 2.74 -2.13
N ALA A 44 -20.43 1.77 -2.92
CA ALA A 44 -19.13 1.89 -3.58
C ALA A 44 -19.08 3.10 -4.53
N SER A 45 -20.14 3.29 -5.32
CA SER A 45 -20.24 4.42 -6.27
C SER A 45 -20.27 5.78 -5.54
N LEU A 46 -21.06 5.90 -4.48
CA LEU A 46 -21.10 7.10 -3.63
C LEU A 46 -19.74 7.37 -2.98
N GLY A 47 -19.06 6.32 -2.50
CA GLY A 47 -17.70 6.40 -1.99
C GLY A 47 -16.73 6.97 -3.04
N LEU A 48 -16.73 6.42 -4.24
CA LEU A 48 -15.88 6.88 -5.35
C LEU A 48 -16.16 8.33 -5.75
N ILE A 49 -17.44 8.74 -5.77
CA ILE A 49 -17.80 10.15 -6.02
C ILE A 49 -17.24 11.05 -4.90
N CYS A 50 -17.42 10.66 -3.63
CA CYS A 50 -16.89 11.42 -2.50
C CYS A 50 -15.36 11.52 -2.55
N LEU A 51 -14.68 10.44 -2.94
CA LEU A 51 -13.24 10.42 -3.16
C LEU A 51 -12.84 11.37 -4.29
N GLY A 52 -13.56 11.37 -5.41
CA GLY A 52 -13.33 12.31 -6.52
C GLY A 52 -13.48 13.77 -6.10
N VAL A 53 -14.53 14.10 -5.34
CA VAL A 53 -14.75 15.47 -4.82
C VAL A 53 -13.68 15.86 -3.80
N PHE A 54 -13.30 14.94 -2.91
CA PHE A 54 -12.19 15.13 -1.97
C PHE A 54 -10.90 15.48 -2.74
N ILE A 55 -10.56 14.70 -3.76
CA ILE A 55 -9.38 14.90 -4.61
C ILE A 55 -9.46 16.26 -5.29
N VAL A 56 -10.59 16.63 -5.90
CA VAL A 56 -10.78 17.94 -6.55
C VAL A 56 -10.55 19.10 -5.57
N PHE A 57 -11.08 19.02 -4.34
CA PHE A 57 -10.85 20.05 -3.33
C PHE A 57 -9.44 20.06 -2.76
N LEU A 58 -8.81 18.89 -2.65
CA LEU A 58 -7.41 18.78 -2.29
C LEU A 58 -6.54 19.52 -3.32
N PHE A 59 -6.84 19.34 -4.61
CA PHE A 59 -6.16 20.03 -5.71
C PHE A 59 -6.46 21.51 -5.79
N ARG A 60 -7.73 21.95 -5.70
CA ARG A 60 -8.09 23.39 -5.73
C ARG A 60 -7.43 24.17 -4.59
N LYS A 61 -7.29 23.56 -3.41
CA LYS A 61 -6.62 24.20 -2.27
C LYS A 61 -5.10 24.32 -2.47
N ASN A 62 -4.50 23.39 -3.22
CA ASN A 62 -3.06 23.41 -3.52
C ASN A 62 -2.72 24.23 -4.77
N ALA A 63 -3.61 24.36 -5.75
CA ALA A 63 -3.40 25.18 -6.95
C ALA A 63 -3.28 26.69 -6.64
N ILE A 64 -3.82 27.13 -5.48
CA ILE A 64 -3.68 28.49 -4.97
C ILE A 64 -2.33 28.68 -4.22
N ALA A 65 -1.60 27.59 -3.95
CA ALA A 65 -0.34 27.58 -3.22
C ALA A 65 0.82 27.01 -4.08
N SER A 66 1.53 27.91 -4.76
CA SER A 66 2.85 27.72 -5.42
C SER A 66 2.88 26.84 -6.70
N PRO A 67 3.85 27.07 -7.62
CA PRO A 67 3.90 26.44 -8.95
C PRO A 67 4.30 24.95 -8.96
N THR A 68 4.33 24.28 -7.81
CA THR A 68 4.80 22.88 -7.66
C THR A 68 3.80 21.83 -8.12
N THR A 69 2.50 22.13 -8.20
CA THR A 69 1.47 21.17 -8.61
C THR A 69 1.64 20.63 -10.03
N THR A 70 2.34 21.35 -10.92
CA THR A 70 2.64 20.89 -12.30
C THR A 70 3.88 19.97 -12.37
N GLN A 71 4.68 19.85 -11.31
CA GLN A 71 5.92 19.07 -11.28
C GLN A 71 5.77 17.61 -10.80
N ASN A 72 4.56 17.11 -10.56
CA ASN A 72 4.38 15.71 -10.14
C ASN A 72 3.73 14.82 -11.20
N GLY A 73 3.24 15.39 -12.31
CA GLY A 73 2.51 14.64 -13.35
C GLY A 73 3.30 13.47 -13.94
N ARG A 74 4.59 13.66 -14.27
CA ARG A 74 5.43 12.57 -14.79
C ARG A 74 5.64 11.44 -13.78
N LEU A 75 5.77 11.78 -12.49
CA LEU A 75 5.93 10.80 -11.43
C LEU A 75 4.65 10.00 -11.19
N VAL A 76 3.49 10.66 -11.17
CA VAL A 76 2.18 9.98 -11.06
C VAL A 76 2.00 8.99 -12.22
N VAL A 77 2.22 9.44 -13.46
CA VAL A 77 2.13 8.57 -14.65
C VAL A 77 3.13 7.41 -14.54
N THR A 78 4.35 7.68 -14.09
CA THR A 78 5.38 6.63 -13.91
C THR A 78 4.92 5.59 -12.88
N PHE A 79 4.44 5.99 -11.71
CA PHE A 79 3.96 5.04 -10.70
C PHE A 79 2.68 4.33 -11.11
N THR A 80 1.79 4.95 -11.87
CA THR A 80 0.63 4.26 -12.44
C THR A 80 1.06 3.17 -13.43
N ILE A 81 2.00 3.47 -14.34
CA ILE A 81 2.55 2.49 -15.29
C ILE A 81 3.28 1.36 -14.54
N LEU A 82 4.16 1.70 -13.60
CA LEU A 82 4.85 0.70 -12.79
C LEU A 82 3.88 -0.13 -11.95
N GLY A 83 2.77 0.46 -11.50
CA GLY A 83 1.68 -0.25 -10.84
C GLY A 83 0.99 -1.25 -11.78
N VAL A 84 0.68 -0.86 -13.02
CA VAL A 84 0.17 -1.78 -14.04
C VAL A 84 1.14 -2.93 -14.29
N VAL A 85 2.44 -2.64 -14.38
CA VAL A 85 3.47 -3.67 -14.54
C VAL A 85 3.48 -4.62 -13.34
N GLY A 86 3.51 -4.09 -12.11
CA GLY A 86 3.45 -4.91 -10.89
C GLY A 86 2.17 -5.75 -10.79
N GLY A 87 1.03 -5.18 -11.16
CA GLY A 87 -0.26 -5.87 -11.23
C GLY A 87 -0.30 -6.97 -12.29
N ALA A 88 0.40 -6.79 -13.42
CA ALA A 88 0.52 -7.81 -14.46
C ALA A 88 1.49 -8.93 -14.05
N THR A 89 2.61 -8.61 -13.40
CA THR A 89 3.62 -9.60 -13.00
C THR A 89 3.16 -10.50 -11.88
N ILE A 90 2.24 -10.07 -11.00
CA ILE A 90 1.68 -10.95 -9.96
C ILE A 90 0.65 -11.96 -10.49
N LEU A 91 0.09 -11.76 -11.70
CA LEU A 91 -0.96 -12.61 -12.26
C LEU A 91 -0.58 -14.10 -12.32
N PRO A 92 0.61 -14.52 -12.79
CA PRO A 92 0.97 -15.94 -12.87
C PRO A 92 0.98 -16.63 -11.50
N TYR A 93 1.38 -15.92 -10.44
CA TYR A 93 1.34 -16.40 -9.07
C TYR A 93 -0.11 -16.51 -8.60
N MET A 94 -0.88 -15.41 -8.69
CA MET A 94 -2.28 -15.35 -8.25
C MET A 94 -3.17 -16.38 -8.96
N ILE A 95 -3.02 -16.55 -10.27
CA ILE A 95 -3.78 -17.54 -11.04
C ILE A 95 -3.40 -18.96 -10.60
N GLY A 96 -2.11 -19.19 -10.32
CA GLY A 96 -1.62 -20.49 -9.86
C GLY A 96 -2.03 -20.85 -8.43
N THR A 97 -2.33 -19.88 -7.58
CA THR A 97 -2.73 -20.11 -6.17
C THR A 97 -4.24 -20.12 -5.98
N VAL A 98 -4.95 -19.14 -6.54
CA VAL A 98 -6.37 -18.88 -6.25
C VAL A 98 -7.23 -18.66 -7.50
N GLY A 99 -6.67 -18.85 -8.70
CA GLY A 99 -7.36 -18.51 -9.96
C GLY A 99 -8.69 -19.23 -10.16
N THR A 100 -8.74 -20.54 -9.91
CA THR A 100 -9.97 -21.35 -10.04
C THR A 100 -11.03 -20.94 -9.02
N GLN A 101 -10.63 -20.75 -7.77
CA GLN A 101 -11.49 -20.28 -6.68
C GLN A 101 -12.13 -18.93 -7.02
N LEU A 102 -11.35 -17.99 -7.56
CA LEU A 102 -11.86 -16.69 -7.98
C LEU A 102 -12.83 -16.79 -9.16
N THR A 103 -12.55 -17.64 -10.16
CA THR A 103 -13.48 -17.82 -11.30
C THR A 103 -14.81 -18.42 -10.86
N GLU A 104 -14.79 -19.37 -9.94
CA GLU A 104 -15.99 -20.02 -9.41
C GLU A 104 -16.78 -19.06 -8.51
N GLN A 105 -16.11 -18.39 -7.56
CA GLN A 105 -16.73 -17.47 -6.62
C GLN A 105 -17.43 -16.29 -7.32
N PHE A 106 -16.79 -15.70 -8.34
CA PHE A 106 -17.32 -14.53 -9.04
C PHE A 106 -18.08 -14.88 -10.33
N SER A 107 -18.09 -16.14 -10.74
CA SER A 107 -18.68 -16.57 -12.02
C SER A 107 -18.17 -15.76 -13.22
N LEU A 108 -16.90 -15.33 -13.15
CA LEU A 108 -16.25 -14.53 -14.18
C LEU A 108 -15.22 -15.40 -14.93
N PRO A 109 -15.09 -15.23 -16.25
CA PRO A 109 -14.01 -15.86 -17.00
C PRO A 109 -12.66 -15.25 -16.60
N LEU A 110 -11.59 -16.03 -16.75
CA LEU A 110 -10.23 -15.65 -16.33
C LEU A 110 -9.77 -14.29 -16.88
N TYR A 111 -10.09 -13.99 -18.14
CA TYR A 111 -9.76 -12.69 -18.75
C TYR A 111 -10.43 -11.52 -18.02
N GLY A 112 -11.63 -11.73 -17.47
CA GLY A 112 -12.35 -10.73 -16.68
C GLY A 112 -11.61 -10.43 -15.38
N ILE A 113 -11.16 -11.46 -14.66
CA ILE A 113 -10.37 -11.31 -13.43
C ILE A 113 -9.08 -10.53 -13.73
N VAL A 114 -8.35 -10.92 -14.78
CA VAL A 114 -7.10 -10.26 -15.19
C VAL A 114 -7.32 -8.76 -15.47
N ILE A 115 -8.33 -8.42 -16.27
CA ILE A 115 -8.64 -7.03 -16.59
C ILE A 115 -9.00 -6.24 -15.32
N ILE A 116 -9.86 -6.80 -14.47
CA ILE A 116 -10.28 -6.14 -13.22
C ILE A 116 -9.07 -5.91 -12.30
N THR A 117 -8.20 -6.90 -12.13
CA THR A 117 -6.99 -6.77 -11.31
C THR A 117 -6.08 -5.65 -11.84
N ILE A 118 -5.79 -5.63 -13.14
CA ILE A 118 -4.92 -4.60 -13.73
C ILE A 118 -5.53 -3.21 -13.56
N LEU A 119 -6.83 -3.05 -13.85
CA LEU A 119 -7.53 -1.77 -13.69
C LEU A 119 -7.56 -1.32 -12.22
N ASN A 120 -7.79 -2.25 -11.29
CA ASN A 120 -7.80 -1.95 -9.86
C ASN A 120 -6.43 -1.45 -9.40
N VAL A 121 -5.36 -2.16 -9.75
CA VAL A 121 -3.99 -1.78 -9.35
C VAL A 121 -3.56 -0.46 -9.99
N ALA A 122 -3.92 -0.23 -11.27
CA ALA A 122 -3.68 1.04 -11.95
C ALA A 122 -4.37 2.21 -11.24
N PHE A 123 -5.65 2.02 -10.92
CA PHE A 123 -6.46 3.02 -10.22
C PHE A 123 -5.90 3.31 -8.83
N MET A 124 -5.63 2.28 -8.03
CA MET A 124 -5.03 2.40 -6.70
C MET A 124 -3.68 3.13 -6.75
N SER A 125 -2.81 2.74 -7.68
CA SER A 125 -1.48 3.35 -7.85
C SER A 125 -1.57 4.81 -8.30
N PHE A 126 -2.52 5.15 -9.19
CA PHE A 126 -2.79 6.52 -9.59
C PHE A 126 -3.22 7.39 -8.41
N ILE A 127 -4.21 6.95 -7.63
CA ILE A 127 -4.72 7.70 -6.48
C ILE A 127 -3.64 7.84 -5.40
N ALA A 128 -2.98 6.74 -5.06
CA ALA A 128 -1.97 6.68 -4.01
C ALA A 128 -0.74 7.54 -4.35
N SER A 129 -0.19 7.40 -5.56
CA SER A 129 0.95 8.23 -5.98
C SER A 129 0.57 9.70 -6.07
N THR A 130 -0.64 10.03 -6.53
CA THR A 130 -1.15 11.40 -6.58
C THR A 130 -1.21 12.03 -5.20
N VAL A 131 -1.92 11.40 -4.26
CA VAL A 131 -2.08 11.91 -2.89
C VAL A 131 -0.72 11.96 -2.18
N GLY A 132 0.06 10.88 -2.29
CA GLY A 132 1.37 10.77 -1.66
C GLY A 132 2.34 11.85 -2.12
N LEU A 133 2.52 12.04 -3.43
CA LEU A 133 3.45 13.04 -3.98
C LEU A 133 3.06 14.49 -3.65
N ILE A 134 1.76 14.78 -3.55
CA ILE A 134 1.27 16.11 -3.15
C ILE A 134 1.61 16.43 -1.69
N LEU A 135 1.60 15.42 -0.83
CA LEU A 135 1.81 15.59 0.60
C LEU A 135 3.26 15.38 1.02
N ALA A 136 4.02 14.55 0.31
CA ALA A 136 5.36 14.12 0.69
C ALA A 136 6.32 15.29 0.93
N GLU A 137 6.35 16.26 0.01
CA GLU A 137 7.21 17.45 0.13
C GLU A 137 6.87 18.31 1.36
N LYS A 138 5.59 18.34 1.76
CA LYS A 138 5.12 19.10 2.93
C LYS A 138 5.58 18.47 4.25
N VAL A 139 6.04 17.23 4.21
CA VAL A 139 6.52 16.48 5.36
C VAL A 139 7.92 15.91 5.15
N GLN A 140 8.72 16.52 4.27
CA GLN A 140 10.12 16.15 4.03
C GLN A 140 10.33 14.68 3.62
N LEU A 141 9.34 14.09 2.94
CA LEU A 141 9.41 12.76 2.33
C LEU A 141 9.41 12.91 0.80
N GLY A 142 9.74 11.84 0.08
CA GLY A 142 9.62 11.85 -1.38
C GLY A 142 10.35 10.73 -2.11
N VAL A 143 10.58 10.99 -3.40
CA VAL A 143 11.11 10.07 -4.42
C VAL A 143 12.35 10.69 -5.10
N PRO A 144 13.44 10.95 -4.35
CA PRO A 144 14.54 11.78 -4.81
C PRO A 144 15.26 11.24 -6.06
N ILE A 145 15.39 9.93 -6.20
CA ILE A 145 16.12 9.30 -7.32
C ILE A 145 15.31 9.44 -8.60
N LEU A 146 14.05 8.99 -8.57
CA LEU A 146 13.13 9.05 -9.70
C LEU A 146 12.80 10.49 -10.09
N ARG A 147 12.62 11.38 -9.11
CA ARG A 147 12.40 12.80 -9.39
C ARG A 147 13.57 13.39 -10.15
N ARG A 148 14.81 13.17 -9.68
CA ARG A 148 15.99 13.72 -10.36
C ARG A 148 16.15 13.12 -11.75
N LEU A 149 15.94 11.82 -11.92
CA LEU A 149 16.00 11.15 -13.21
C LEU A 149 15.00 11.74 -14.21
N LEU A 150 13.71 11.86 -13.84
CA LEU A 150 12.64 12.27 -14.76
C LEU A 150 12.63 13.77 -15.11
N TYR A 151 13.14 14.62 -14.21
CA TYR A 151 13.09 16.08 -14.39
C TYR A 151 14.43 16.70 -14.78
N SER A 152 15.57 16.07 -14.43
CA SER A 152 16.89 16.57 -14.78
C SER A 152 17.67 15.68 -15.76
N GLY A 153 17.16 14.47 -16.04
CA GLY A 153 17.88 13.48 -16.87
C GLY A 153 19.13 12.91 -16.22
N ARG A 154 19.39 13.23 -14.94
CA ARG A 154 20.57 12.79 -14.19
C ARG A 154 20.15 11.86 -13.07
N LEU A 155 20.91 10.79 -12.87
CA LEU A 155 20.77 9.96 -11.68
C LEU A 155 21.23 10.75 -10.44
N SER A 156 20.53 10.58 -9.32
CA SER A 156 21.04 11.03 -8.02
C SER A 156 22.18 10.13 -7.57
N GLU A 157 23.06 10.66 -6.73
CA GLU A 157 24.02 9.81 -6.02
C GLU A 157 23.27 8.80 -5.16
N VAL A 158 23.48 7.52 -5.46
CA VAL A 158 22.91 6.41 -4.70
C VAL A 158 23.93 6.00 -3.66
N SER A 159 23.52 5.95 -2.39
CA SER A 159 24.43 5.58 -1.32
C SER A 159 24.55 4.08 -1.23
N LYS A 160 25.75 3.56 -1.54
CA LYS A 160 26.10 2.14 -1.42
C LYS A 160 25.82 1.61 -0.02
N GLN A 161 26.12 2.39 1.02
CA GLN A 161 25.84 2.02 2.40
C GLN A 161 24.36 1.76 2.64
N TRP A 162 23.47 2.60 2.10
CA TRP A 162 22.03 2.46 2.30
C TRP A 162 21.42 1.36 1.44
N ILE A 163 22.01 1.05 0.28
CA ILE A 163 21.70 -0.18 -0.47
C ILE A 163 22.03 -1.42 0.36
N ILE A 164 23.22 -1.45 0.96
CA ILE A 164 23.66 -2.58 1.80
C ILE A 164 22.74 -2.73 3.01
N ILE A 165 22.39 -1.63 3.69
CA ILE A 165 21.44 -1.64 4.82
C ILE A 165 20.08 -2.17 4.37
N ALA A 166 19.57 -1.76 3.21
CA ALA A 166 18.29 -2.23 2.68
C ALA A 166 18.32 -3.75 2.41
N ILE A 167 19.35 -4.25 1.72
CA ILE A 167 19.45 -5.67 1.37
C ILE A 167 19.71 -6.54 2.60
N LEU A 168 20.71 -6.20 3.43
CA LEU A 168 21.04 -6.97 4.62
C LEU A 168 19.94 -6.90 5.68
N GLY A 169 19.30 -5.73 5.84
CA GLY A 169 18.15 -5.57 6.72
C GLY A 169 16.98 -6.44 6.28
N SER A 170 16.69 -6.50 4.98
CA SER A 170 15.68 -7.39 4.43
C SER A 170 16.04 -8.86 4.64
N PHE A 171 17.30 -9.26 4.42
CA PHE A 171 17.74 -10.64 4.67
C PHE A 171 17.51 -11.05 6.13
N ILE A 172 17.99 -10.24 7.08
CA ILE A 172 17.85 -10.52 8.52
C ILE A 172 16.37 -10.52 8.93
N GLY A 173 15.58 -9.56 8.44
CA GLY A 173 14.16 -9.48 8.75
C GLY A 173 13.36 -10.64 8.17
N THR A 174 13.61 -11.04 6.92
CA THR A 174 12.99 -12.22 6.30
C THR A 174 13.37 -13.48 7.07
N PHE A 175 14.64 -13.65 7.44
CA PHE A 175 15.06 -14.77 8.28
C PHE A 175 14.30 -14.79 9.62
N GLY A 176 14.13 -13.65 10.28
CA GLY A 176 13.33 -13.53 11.49
C GLY A 176 11.86 -13.93 11.28
N ILE A 177 11.22 -13.49 10.19
CA ILE A 177 9.84 -13.87 9.83
C ILE A 177 9.74 -15.38 9.67
N VAL A 178 10.68 -15.99 8.95
CA VAL A 178 10.72 -17.44 8.73
C VAL A 178 10.85 -18.19 10.05
N MET A 179 11.72 -17.75 10.96
CA MET A 179 11.86 -18.38 12.28
C MET A 179 10.57 -18.25 13.10
N LEU A 180 9.93 -17.09 13.10
CA LEU A 180 8.64 -16.89 13.77
C LEU A 180 7.56 -17.78 13.16
N GLU A 181 7.51 -17.88 11.83
CA GLU A 181 6.58 -18.75 11.12
C GLU A 181 6.78 -20.21 11.52
N THR A 182 8.00 -20.74 11.41
CA THR A 182 8.32 -22.15 11.68
C THR A 182 8.14 -22.54 13.14
N TYR A 183 8.59 -21.72 14.08
CA TYR A 183 8.68 -22.13 15.49
C TYR A 183 7.55 -21.60 16.38
N ILE A 184 6.89 -20.50 15.99
CA ILE A 184 5.83 -19.88 16.79
C ILE A 184 4.47 -20.09 16.17
N PHE A 185 4.29 -19.74 14.89
CA PHE A 185 2.96 -19.78 14.29
C PHE A 185 2.56 -21.17 13.81
N GLN A 186 3.36 -21.83 12.99
CA GLN A 186 3.03 -23.12 12.36
C GLN A 186 2.58 -24.21 13.37
N PRO A 187 3.22 -24.37 14.56
CA PRO A 187 2.78 -25.37 15.54
C PRO A 187 1.37 -25.14 16.11
N HIS A 188 0.83 -23.92 16.00
CA HIS A 188 -0.47 -23.52 16.55
C HIS A 188 -1.52 -23.25 15.47
N MET A 189 -1.23 -23.56 14.21
CA MET A 189 -2.13 -23.36 13.08
C MET A 189 -2.63 -24.70 12.52
N PRO A 190 -3.85 -24.73 11.96
CA PRO A 190 -4.30 -25.91 11.24
C PRO A 190 -3.38 -26.17 10.04
N GLN A 191 -3.06 -27.45 9.81
CA GLN A 191 -2.28 -27.82 8.63
C GLN A 191 -3.11 -27.49 7.38
N LEU A 192 -2.52 -26.67 6.51
CA LEU A 192 -3.10 -26.41 5.21
C LEU A 192 -2.93 -27.64 4.31
N PRO A 193 -3.85 -27.87 3.36
CA PRO A 193 -3.60 -28.81 2.28
C PRO A 193 -2.28 -28.48 1.59
N SER A 194 -1.57 -29.50 1.09
CA SER A 194 -0.35 -29.30 0.30
C SER A 194 -0.61 -28.28 -0.80
N THR A 195 0.04 -27.11 -0.70
CA THR A 195 -0.07 -26.07 -1.72
C THR A 195 0.53 -26.59 -3.03
N PRO A 196 -0.07 -26.29 -4.19
CA PRO A 196 0.51 -26.66 -5.47
C PRO A 196 1.93 -26.13 -5.57
N THR A 197 2.89 -26.98 -5.94
CA THR A 197 4.26 -26.55 -6.22
C THR A 197 4.25 -25.59 -7.40
N LEU A 198 4.45 -24.30 -7.12
CA LEU A 198 4.54 -23.27 -8.15
C LEU A 198 5.95 -23.24 -8.73
N ALA A 199 6.06 -22.99 -10.03
CA ALA A 199 7.35 -22.72 -10.64
C ALA A 199 7.95 -21.45 -10.01
N TRP A 200 9.22 -21.52 -9.58
CA TRP A 200 9.93 -20.45 -8.86
C TRP A 200 9.84 -19.08 -9.54
N TRP A 201 9.79 -19.04 -10.88
CA TRP A 201 9.69 -17.80 -11.64
C TRP A 201 8.36 -17.08 -11.40
N LYS A 202 7.26 -17.80 -11.12
CA LYS A 202 5.98 -17.18 -10.77
C LYS A 202 6.09 -16.43 -9.45
N SER A 203 6.75 -17.04 -8.48
CA SER A 203 7.04 -16.43 -7.17
C SER A 203 8.03 -15.27 -7.30
N LEU A 204 9.05 -15.37 -8.15
CA LEU A 204 9.97 -14.25 -8.42
C LEU A 204 9.23 -13.02 -8.96
N LEU A 205 8.16 -13.18 -9.75
CA LEU A 205 7.44 -12.06 -10.31
C LEU A 205 6.60 -11.26 -9.27
N THR A 206 6.37 -11.80 -8.07
CA THR A 206 5.65 -11.08 -7.01
C THR A 206 6.44 -9.89 -6.47
N ILE A 207 7.78 -9.91 -6.58
CA ILE A 207 8.66 -8.85 -6.07
C ILE A 207 8.31 -7.47 -6.63
N PHE A 208 7.79 -7.38 -7.86
CA PHE A 208 7.42 -6.11 -8.46
C PHE A 208 6.12 -5.56 -7.87
N TYR A 209 5.18 -6.42 -7.52
CA TYR A 209 3.95 -6.01 -6.87
C TYR A 209 4.23 -5.55 -5.44
N GLY A 210 4.88 -6.38 -4.61
CA GLY A 210 5.27 -6.02 -3.24
C GLY A 210 6.18 -4.80 -3.22
N GLY A 211 7.26 -4.88 -3.98
CA GLY A 211 8.25 -3.82 -4.12
C GLY A 211 7.69 -2.47 -4.56
N ILE A 212 6.82 -2.42 -5.57
CA ILE A 212 6.36 -1.15 -6.15
C ILE A 212 4.97 -0.77 -5.66
N VAL A 213 3.98 -1.64 -5.87
CA VAL A 213 2.57 -1.31 -5.64
C VAL A 213 2.33 -1.10 -4.16
N GLU A 214 2.79 -2.01 -3.31
CA GLU A 214 2.56 -1.90 -1.87
C GLU A 214 3.33 -0.73 -1.26
N GLU A 215 4.56 -0.46 -1.72
CA GLU A 215 5.31 0.72 -1.26
C GLU A 215 4.66 2.04 -1.69
N VAL A 216 4.07 2.12 -2.89
CA VAL A 216 3.30 3.29 -3.31
C VAL A 216 2.06 3.48 -2.43
N LEU A 217 1.35 2.40 -2.10
CA LEU A 217 0.14 2.47 -1.27
C LEU A 217 0.47 2.80 0.19
N LEU A 218 1.48 2.15 0.76
CA LEU A 218 1.74 2.17 2.18
C LEU A 218 2.72 3.26 2.58
N ARG A 219 3.81 3.43 1.84
CA ARG A 219 4.88 4.39 2.21
C ARG A 219 4.56 5.72 1.57
N LEU A 220 4.47 5.76 0.25
CA LEU A 220 4.24 7.02 -0.46
C LEU A 220 2.89 7.64 -0.09
N CYS A 221 1.80 6.87 -0.03
CA CYS A 221 0.48 7.39 0.31
C CYS A 221 0.18 7.34 1.82
N LEU A 222 -0.06 6.16 2.39
CA LEU A 222 -0.59 6.03 3.76
C LEU A 222 0.33 6.64 4.82
N MET A 223 1.61 6.27 4.86
CA MET A 223 2.56 6.80 5.83
C MET A 223 2.71 8.31 5.69
N THR A 224 2.83 8.83 4.46
CA THR A 224 2.87 10.28 4.21
C THR A 224 1.61 10.99 4.72
N VAL A 225 0.42 10.43 4.49
CA VAL A 225 -0.85 10.99 4.99
C VAL A 225 -0.87 11.02 6.52
N LEU A 226 -0.39 9.96 7.17
CA LEU A 226 -0.29 9.89 8.64
C LEU A 226 0.66 10.95 9.19
N VAL A 227 1.87 11.06 8.64
CA VAL A 227 2.84 12.11 9.04
C VAL A 227 2.23 13.49 8.83
N TRP A 228 1.63 13.75 7.66
CA TRP A 228 1.04 15.04 7.34
C TRP A 228 -0.13 15.39 8.25
N GLY A 229 -1.01 14.44 8.57
CA GLY A 229 -2.10 14.61 9.51
C GLY A 229 -1.60 14.99 10.90
N MET A 230 -0.61 14.26 11.43
CA MET A 230 -0.01 14.53 12.73
C MET A 230 0.72 15.88 12.79
N VAL A 231 1.47 16.25 11.75
CA VAL A 231 2.10 17.58 11.63
C VAL A 231 1.04 18.68 11.61
N LYS A 232 -0.08 18.46 10.91
CA LYS A 232 -1.16 19.44 10.83
C LYS A 232 -1.85 19.66 12.18
N ILE A 233 -2.03 18.59 12.96
CA ILE A 233 -2.63 18.64 14.30
C ILE A 233 -1.68 19.27 15.31
N SER A 234 -0.41 18.86 15.32
CA SER A 234 0.60 19.34 16.26
C SER A 234 1.15 20.74 15.93
N LYS A 235 0.88 21.27 14.72
CA LYS A 235 1.37 22.56 14.21
C LYS A 235 2.91 22.66 14.16
N THR A 236 3.60 21.51 14.09
CA THR A 236 5.08 21.40 14.09
C THR A 236 5.67 21.51 12.68
N GLN A 237 5.42 22.63 11.99
CA GLN A 237 5.80 22.78 10.57
C GLN A 237 7.29 23.11 10.35
N ALA A 238 7.97 23.73 11.32
CA ALA A 238 9.36 24.15 11.15
C ALA A 238 10.38 23.01 11.36
N SER A 239 10.07 22.08 12.28
CA SER A 239 10.88 20.89 12.55
C SER A 239 9.95 19.76 12.96
N ILE A 240 9.83 18.75 12.09
CA ILE A 240 8.95 17.60 12.32
C ILE A 240 9.69 16.64 13.26
N PRO A 241 9.17 16.37 14.48
CA PRO A 241 9.83 15.48 15.42
C PRO A 241 9.96 14.06 14.87
N ALA A 242 11.09 13.41 15.17
CA ALA A 242 11.33 12.00 14.83
C ALA A 242 10.19 11.06 15.29
N ALA A 243 9.57 11.37 16.43
CA ALA A 243 8.45 10.61 16.97
C ALA A 243 7.26 10.53 16.00
N ILE A 244 6.97 11.60 15.24
CA ILE A 244 5.87 11.60 14.27
C ILE A 244 6.14 10.58 13.15
N TYR A 245 7.37 10.52 12.65
CA TYR A 245 7.75 9.55 11.63
C TYR A 245 7.68 8.13 12.18
N TRP A 246 8.23 7.87 13.37
CA TRP A 246 8.17 6.54 13.98
C TRP A 246 6.74 6.06 14.24
N ILE A 247 5.86 6.93 14.75
CA ILE A 247 4.45 6.61 14.92
C ILE A 247 3.81 6.26 13.57
N ALA A 248 4.06 7.04 12.52
CA ALA A 248 3.52 6.75 11.18
C ALA A 248 4.08 5.45 10.60
N ILE A 249 5.36 5.13 10.82
CA ILE A 249 6.00 3.87 10.41
C ILE A 249 5.31 2.69 11.09
N ILE A 250 5.14 2.74 12.41
CA ILE A 250 4.51 1.66 13.18
C ILE A 250 3.05 1.50 12.75
N MET A 251 2.29 2.59 12.67
CA MET A 251 0.88 2.55 12.27
C MET A 251 0.69 2.00 10.86
N SER A 252 1.45 2.48 9.88
CA SER A 252 1.37 1.98 8.50
C SER A 252 1.79 0.52 8.38
N SER A 253 2.75 0.07 9.19
CA SER A 253 3.18 -1.34 9.24
C SER A 253 2.12 -2.26 9.85
N VAL A 254 1.45 -1.83 10.91
CA VAL A 254 0.31 -2.57 11.49
C VAL A 254 -0.85 -2.62 10.50
N LEU A 255 -1.19 -1.50 9.87
CA LEU A 255 -2.25 -1.43 8.86
C LEU A 255 -1.94 -2.30 7.64
N PHE A 256 -0.66 -2.44 7.27
CA PHE A 256 -0.24 -3.35 6.21
C PHE A 256 -0.56 -4.81 6.53
N GLY A 257 -0.25 -5.27 7.74
CA GLY A 257 -0.61 -6.63 8.14
C GLY A 257 -2.10 -6.83 8.36
N LEU A 258 -2.84 -5.80 8.81
CA LEU A 258 -4.30 -5.84 8.83
C LEU A 258 -4.92 -5.94 7.42
N ALA A 259 -4.32 -5.29 6.42
CA ALA A 259 -4.76 -5.38 5.03
C ALA A 259 -4.64 -6.79 4.44
N HIS A 260 -3.84 -7.67 5.07
CA HIS A 260 -3.66 -9.07 4.68
C HIS A 260 -4.65 -10.05 5.35
N LEU A 261 -5.53 -9.56 6.23
CA LEU A 261 -6.53 -10.42 6.87
C LEU A 261 -7.53 -11.05 5.90
N PRO A 262 -8.02 -10.40 4.83
CA PRO A 262 -8.89 -11.05 3.85
C PRO A 262 -8.24 -12.25 3.16
N ALA A 263 -6.96 -12.13 2.78
CA ALA A 263 -6.20 -13.24 2.21
C ALA A 263 -5.97 -14.36 3.24
N THR A 264 -5.72 -13.99 4.49
CA THR A 264 -5.58 -14.95 5.61
C THR A 264 -6.88 -15.72 5.84
N ALA A 265 -8.02 -15.04 5.82
CA ALA A 265 -9.34 -15.66 5.95
C ALA A 265 -9.66 -16.56 4.75
N SER A 266 -9.29 -16.16 3.54
CA SER A 266 -9.45 -17.01 2.35
C SER A 266 -8.62 -18.29 2.44
N LEU A 267 -7.47 -18.28 3.12
CA LEU A 267 -6.58 -19.41 3.23
C LEU A 267 -6.94 -20.35 4.40
N PHE A 268 -7.31 -19.78 5.55
CA PHE A 268 -7.53 -20.52 6.79
C PHE A 268 -9.01 -20.63 7.21
N GLY A 269 -9.92 -19.95 6.50
CA GLY A 269 -11.32 -19.83 6.90
C GLY A 269 -11.50 -18.76 7.99
N GLU A 270 -11.82 -19.20 9.21
CA GLU A 270 -12.09 -18.30 10.33
C GLU A 270 -10.81 -17.64 10.87
N LEU A 271 -10.88 -16.33 11.14
CA LEU A 271 -9.76 -15.57 11.71
C LEU A 271 -9.69 -15.76 13.23
N THR A 272 -8.73 -16.56 13.69
CA THR A 272 -8.40 -16.68 15.11
C THR A 272 -7.41 -15.57 15.54
N PRO A 273 -7.30 -15.26 16.86
CA PRO A 273 -6.33 -14.28 17.34
C PRO A 273 -4.88 -14.57 16.92
N ILE A 274 -4.49 -15.85 16.83
CA ILE A 274 -3.15 -16.25 16.40
C ILE A 274 -2.93 -15.97 14.89
N LEU A 275 -3.95 -16.18 14.06
CA LEU A 275 -3.90 -15.86 12.62
C LEU A 275 -3.83 -14.35 12.39
N VAL A 276 -4.56 -13.56 13.19
CA VAL A 276 -4.48 -12.09 13.14
C VAL A 276 -3.08 -11.62 13.54
N LEU A 277 -2.53 -12.15 14.63
CA LEU A 277 -1.18 -11.81 15.08
C LEU A 277 -0.12 -12.17 14.04
N ARG A 278 -0.24 -13.37 13.44
CA ARG A 278 0.62 -13.81 12.33
C ARG A 278 0.56 -12.85 11.15
N ALA A 279 -0.64 -12.47 10.71
CA ALA A 279 -0.80 -11.55 9.60
C ALA A 279 -0.18 -10.17 9.89
N ILE A 280 -0.36 -9.67 11.11
CA ILE A 280 0.24 -8.39 11.54
C ILE A 280 1.76 -8.48 11.58
N ILE A 281 2.33 -9.51 12.19
CA ILE A 281 3.79 -9.64 12.35
C ILE A 281 4.45 -9.97 11.02
N GLY A 282 3.95 -10.98 10.29
CA GLY A 282 4.55 -11.46 9.05
C GLY A 282 4.63 -10.39 7.97
N ASN A 283 3.62 -9.53 7.85
CA ASN A 283 3.63 -8.45 6.87
C ASN A 283 4.19 -7.14 7.46
N GLY A 284 3.89 -6.84 8.73
CA GLY A 284 4.23 -5.57 9.36
C GLY A 284 5.68 -5.43 9.81
N MET A 285 6.36 -6.52 10.21
CA MET A 285 7.69 -6.42 10.83
C MET A 285 8.74 -5.78 9.92
N LEU A 286 8.88 -6.29 8.69
CA LEU A 286 9.73 -5.68 7.68
C LEU A 286 9.21 -4.32 7.23
N GLY A 287 7.92 -4.08 7.39
CA GLY A 287 7.32 -2.80 7.10
C GLY A 287 7.91 -1.63 7.90
N ILE A 288 8.45 -1.91 9.09
CA ILE A 288 9.16 -0.93 9.92
C ILE A 288 10.47 -0.49 9.24
N LEU A 289 11.24 -1.46 8.70
CA LEU A 289 12.46 -1.19 7.95
C LEU A 289 12.17 -0.36 6.69
N PHE A 290 11.15 -0.75 5.92
CA PHE A 290 10.78 -0.04 4.69
C PHE A 290 10.36 1.40 4.98
N GLY A 291 9.55 1.61 6.03
CA GLY A 291 9.16 2.94 6.47
C GLY A 291 10.35 3.78 6.95
N TYR A 292 11.31 3.18 7.66
CA TYR A 292 12.54 3.86 8.07
C TYR A 292 13.40 4.29 6.86
N LEU A 293 13.56 3.41 5.88
CA LEU A 293 14.29 3.71 4.64
C LEU A 293 13.60 4.81 3.83
N TYR A 294 12.27 4.77 3.72
CA TYR A 294 11.49 5.82 3.10
C TYR A 294 11.73 7.17 3.79
N TRP A 295 11.68 7.20 5.12
CA TRP A 295 11.93 8.42 5.88
C TRP A 295 13.36 8.95 5.70
N LYS A 296 14.38 8.08 5.75
CA LYS A 296 15.78 8.53 5.72
C LYS A 296 16.32 8.81 4.34
N LYS A 297 15.80 8.13 3.30
CA LYS A 297 16.41 8.13 1.96
C LYS A 297 15.43 8.20 0.80
N GLY A 298 14.13 8.06 1.03
CA GLY A 298 13.11 8.13 -0.01
C GLY A 298 12.63 6.76 -0.48
N LEU A 299 11.57 6.78 -1.27
CA LEU A 299 10.75 5.61 -1.56
C LEU A 299 11.54 4.51 -2.27
N GLU A 300 12.50 4.89 -3.10
CA GLU A 300 13.28 3.96 -3.92
C GLU A 300 14.10 2.97 -3.07
N TYR A 301 14.55 3.38 -1.88
CA TYR A 301 15.23 2.47 -0.94
C TYR A 301 14.25 1.52 -0.26
N ALA A 302 13.02 1.97 0.00
CA ALA A 302 11.96 1.12 0.53
C ALA A 302 11.53 0.07 -0.50
N ILE A 303 11.34 0.49 -1.77
CA ILE A 303 11.10 -0.40 -2.92
C ILE A 303 12.21 -1.46 -3.02
N LEU A 304 13.47 -1.04 -3.03
CA LEU A 304 14.60 -1.97 -3.12
C LEU A 304 14.62 -2.97 -1.94
N SER A 305 14.40 -2.48 -0.71
CA SER A 305 14.36 -3.34 0.47
C SER A 305 13.23 -4.35 0.39
N HIS A 306 12.03 -3.92 -0.01
CA HIS A 306 10.88 -4.81 -0.12
C HIS A 306 11.07 -5.86 -1.23
N MET A 307 11.52 -5.45 -2.43
CA MET A 307 11.89 -6.40 -3.49
C MET A 307 12.93 -7.43 -3.03
N SER A 308 13.90 -6.99 -2.21
CA SER A 308 14.91 -7.90 -1.65
C SER A 308 14.31 -8.88 -0.64
N ALA A 309 13.39 -8.41 0.21
CA ALA A 309 12.69 -9.27 1.17
C ALA A 309 11.85 -10.33 0.47
N ASP A 310 11.09 -9.93 -0.55
CA ASP A 310 10.27 -10.84 -1.36
C ASP A 310 11.14 -11.85 -2.10
N PHE A 311 12.29 -11.41 -2.64
CA PHE A 311 13.24 -12.32 -3.25
C PHE A 311 13.75 -13.38 -2.26
N PHE A 312 14.15 -12.98 -1.05
CA PHE A 312 14.60 -13.93 -0.03
C PHE A 312 13.48 -14.87 0.41
N LEU A 313 12.24 -14.39 0.54
CA LEU A 313 11.12 -15.17 1.04
C LEU A 313 10.54 -16.11 -0.03
N HIS A 314 10.23 -15.57 -1.21
CA HIS A 314 9.47 -16.25 -2.25
C HIS A 314 10.34 -17.01 -3.26
N VAL A 315 11.64 -16.74 -3.31
CA VAL A 315 12.57 -17.43 -4.22
C VAL A 315 13.55 -18.28 -3.43
N ILE A 316 14.35 -17.67 -2.56
CA ILE A 316 15.38 -18.41 -1.82
C ILE A 316 14.75 -19.38 -0.83
N TRP A 317 13.99 -18.87 0.14
CA TRP A 317 13.42 -19.72 1.19
C TRP A 317 12.45 -20.74 0.62
N ALA A 318 11.52 -20.33 -0.25
CA ALA A 318 10.57 -21.23 -0.90
C ALA A 318 11.21 -22.34 -1.75
N SER A 319 12.49 -22.24 -2.14
CA SER A 319 13.20 -23.30 -2.85
C SER A 319 13.94 -24.28 -1.92
N LEU A 320 14.03 -23.96 -0.63
CA LEU A 320 14.75 -24.76 0.39
C LEU A 320 13.84 -25.67 1.20
N VAL A 321 12.52 -25.49 1.12
CA VAL A 321 11.47 -26.24 1.86
C VAL A 321 10.48 -26.85 0.90
#